data_AF-N1RVH8-F1
#
_entry.id   AF-N1RVH8-F1
#
_cell.length_a   1.000
_cell.length_b   1.000
_cell.length_c   1.000
_cell.angle_alpha   90.00
_cell.angle_beta   90.00
_cell.angle_gamma   90.00
#
_symmetry.space_group_name_H-M   'P 1'
#
loop_
_entity.id
_entity.type
_entity.pdbx_description
1 polymer ?
#
loop_
_entity_poly.entity_id
_entity_poly.type
_entity_poly.pdbx_seq_one_letter_code
_entity_poly.pdbx_strand_id
1 'polypeptide(L)'
;MAEDPAEVERLILSLYQPNPPEVIAQTQATLSRLQGTPEAWGLARILLEKPDQQVKFFGALTIVIKLNNESSSLSPEDASELLLLLINHYLDTLRSRSSPLVARKLASALATFFINFHQLWSRFIRHLIFCLVSGQSCLPNALDEVPDTVSLMERMEPSQAQAALWVLTNVFDEVAKINLNSVQNIGIYGSILENSSDAVALMSRSMSPQTTTEEAHEDAIRCLQSWVWFAQKSSSKDTRLSEPIGPLITAVITSLTVDELYSVSVELMESNLPKTNMTPEFKREWQVLRMRGILDPKHQKKNLRASAPEYSQVGEIIAGPTEFFSARLTRKERKNTLLEEVTRDLDSHKFTDKYAGIQKQKTSGKKAFYKNVVAQRRKRN
;
A
#
# COMPACT_ATOMS: atom_id res chain seq x y z
N MET A 1 34.92 -11.83 -25.92
CA MET A 1 34.23 -13.14 -25.96
C MET A 1 32.76 -12.84 -25.72
N ALA A 2 31.96 -12.81 -26.77
CA ALA A 2 30.51 -12.78 -26.58
C ALA A 2 30.12 -14.18 -26.11
N GLU A 3 29.67 -14.33 -24.87
CA GLU A 3 29.18 -15.61 -24.35
C GLU A 3 27.93 -16.02 -25.15
N ASP A 4 27.87 -17.30 -25.54
CA ASP A 4 26.78 -17.85 -26.34
C ASP A 4 25.45 -17.75 -25.56
N PRO A 5 24.40 -17.12 -26.10
CA PRO A 5 23.10 -17.04 -25.43
C PRO A 5 22.56 -18.40 -24.97
N ALA A 6 22.88 -19.49 -25.69
CA ALA A 6 22.48 -20.85 -25.29
C ALA A 6 23.23 -21.35 -24.05
N GLU A 7 24.49 -20.95 -23.86
CA GLU A 7 25.26 -21.26 -22.66
C GLU A 7 24.71 -20.51 -21.45
N VAL A 8 24.40 -19.22 -21.60
CA VAL A 8 23.79 -18.41 -20.55
C VAL A 8 22.44 -18.99 -20.13
N GLU A 9 21.61 -19.40 -21.10
CA GLU A 9 20.34 -20.08 -20.83
C GLU A 9 20.53 -21.33 -19.97
N ARG A 10 21.52 -22.17 -20.28
CA ARG A 10 21.84 -23.36 -19.47
C ARG A 10 22.29 -23.01 -18.06
N LEU A 11 23.11 -21.97 -17.90
CA LEU A 11 23.56 -21.51 -16.58
C LEU A 11 22.39 -21.01 -15.73
N ILE A 12 21.46 -20.26 -16.33
CA ILE A 12 20.25 -19.79 -15.65
C ILE A 12 19.42 -20.98 -15.18
N LEU A 13 19.11 -21.94 -16.07
CA LEU A 13 18.29 -23.11 -15.72
C LEU A 13 18.96 -24.00 -14.66
N SER A 14 20.29 -24.07 -14.65
CA SER A 14 21.06 -24.79 -13.62
C SER A 14 20.79 -24.23 -12.22
N LEU A 15 20.59 -22.92 -12.06
CA LEU A 15 20.31 -22.32 -10.74
C LEU A 15 19.00 -22.79 -10.10
N TYR A 16 18.06 -23.30 -10.92
CA TYR A 16 16.77 -23.80 -10.44
C TYR A 16 16.74 -25.32 -10.27
N GLN A 17 17.85 -25.99 -10.54
CA GLN A 17 18.04 -27.42 -10.29
C GLN A 17 18.84 -27.65 -9.00
N PRO A 18 18.67 -28.81 -8.34
CA PRO A 18 19.44 -29.13 -7.14
C PRO A 18 20.94 -29.16 -7.44
N ASN A 19 21.69 -28.21 -6.88
CA ASN A 19 23.12 -28.06 -7.09
C ASN A 19 23.85 -27.79 -5.76
N PRO A 20 25.14 -28.17 -5.63
CA PRO A 20 25.94 -27.81 -4.47
C PRO A 20 26.01 -26.29 -4.28
N PRO A 21 26.03 -25.78 -3.03
CA PRO A 21 26.08 -24.33 -2.76
C PRO A 21 27.23 -23.61 -3.46
N GLU A 22 28.38 -24.28 -3.60
CA GLU A 22 29.57 -23.77 -4.30
C GLU A 22 29.32 -23.54 -5.80
N VAL A 23 28.63 -24.48 -6.45
CA VAL A 23 28.26 -24.38 -7.88
C VAL A 23 27.23 -23.29 -8.10
N ILE A 24 26.26 -23.15 -7.18
CA ILE A 24 25.27 -22.06 -7.21
C ILE A 24 25.98 -20.71 -7.10
N ALA A 25 26.88 -20.56 -6.12
CA ALA A 25 27.62 -19.32 -5.91
C ALA A 25 28.51 -18.96 -7.12
N GLN A 26 29.21 -19.94 -7.70
CA GLN A 26 30.02 -19.73 -8.91
C GLN A 26 29.16 -19.33 -10.11
N THR A 27 28.02 -20.00 -10.31
CA THR A 27 27.10 -19.71 -11.42
C THR A 27 26.50 -18.31 -11.26
N GLN A 28 26.08 -17.93 -10.05
CA GLN A 28 25.60 -16.57 -9.75
C GLN A 28 26.68 -15.51 -9.98
N ALA A 29 27.94 -15.78 -9.59
CA ALA A 29 29.04 -14.86 -9.82
C ALA A 29 29.32 -14.66 -11.32
N THR A 30 29.29 -15.74 -12.11
CA THR A 30 29.43 -15.67 -13.58
C THR A 30 28.32 -14.85 -14.22
N LEU A 31 27.06 -15.14 -13.86
CA LEU A 31 25.90 -14.43 -14.39
C LEU A 31 25.90 -12.94 -13.98
N SER A 32 26.26 -12.62 -12.73
CA SER A 32 26.37 -11.25 -12.25
C SER A 32 27.47 -10.47 -12.97
N ARG A 33 28.64 -11.09 -13.20
CA ARG A 33 29.71 -10.51 -14.01
C ARG A 33 29.24 -10.21 -15.43
N LEU A 34 28.49 -11.13 -16.03
CA LEU A 34 27.92 -10.96 -17.36
C LEU A 34 26.91 -9.80 -17.40
N GLN A 35 26.09 -9.61 -16.36
CA GLN A 35 25.15 -8.48 -16.28
C GLN A 35 25.84 -7.11 -16.23
N GLY A 36 27.13 -7.06 -15.90
CA GLY A 36 27.93 -5.84 -15.91
C GLY A 36 28.63 -5.53 -17.24
N THR A 37 28.54 -6.40 -18.25
CA THR A 37 29.21 -6.15 -19.54
C THR A 37 28.33 -5.34 -20.51
N PRO A 38 28.90 -4.59 -21.47
CA PRO A 38 28.11 -3.84 -22.46
C PRO A 38 27.19 -4.73 -23.30
N GLU A 39 27.61 -5.97 -23.60
CA GLU A 39 26.85 -6.94 -24.41
C GLU A 39 25.57 -7.43 -23.73
N ALA A 40 25.47 -7.25 -22.41
CA ALA A 40 24.30 -7.64 -21.62
C ALA A 40 22.99 -6.97 -22.09
N TRP A 41 23.06 -5.78 -22.73
CA TRP A 41 21.89 -5.16 -23.34
C TRP A 41 21.30 -6.03 -24.45
N GLY A 42 22.14 -6.48 -25.38
CA GLY A 42 21.72 -7.35 -26.49
C GLY A 42 21.30 -8.72 -26.00
N LEU A 43 22.06 -9.30 -25.07
CA LEU A 43 21.72 -10.60 -24.48
C LEU A 43 20.37 -10.57 -23.76
N ALA A 44 20.09 -9.55 -22.96
CA ALA A 44 18.82 -9.47 -22.24
C ALA A 44 17.61 -9.42 -23.17
N ARG A 45 17.74 -8.75 -24.33
CA ARG A 45 16.70 -8.76 -25.38
C ARG A 45 16.46 -10.18 -25.90
N ILE A 46 17.53 -10.91 -26.21
CA ILE A 46 17.44 -12.32 -26.67
C ILE A 46 16.79 -13.21 -25.59
N LEU A 47 17.14 -13.03 -24.31
CA LEU A 47 16.60 -13.84 -23.22
C LEU A 47 15.10 -13.60 -22.97
N LEU A 48 14.59 -12.39 -23.26
CA LEU A 48 13.15 -12.09 -23.15
C LEU A 48 12.30 -12.78 -24.22
N GLU A 49 12.90 -13.13 -25.36
CA GLU A 49 12.23 -13.86 -26.45
C GLU A 49 12.17 -15.37 -26.19
N LYS A 50 12.96 -15.90 -25.26
CA LYS A 50 12.98 -17.33 -24.92
C LYS A 50 11.65 -17.77 -24.32
N PRO A 51 11.18 -19.01 -24.57
CA PRO A 51 9.90 -19.48 -24.05
C PRO A 51 9.91 -19.71 -22.53
N ASP A 52 11.07 -20.01 -21.95
CA ASP A 52 11.23 -20.34 -20.55
C ASP A 52 11.08 -19.12 -19.63
N GLN A 53 10.30 -19.28 -18.56
CA GLN A 53 9.94 -18.18 -17.65
C GLN A 53 11.10 -17.73 -16.76
N GLN A 54 11.98 -18.65 -16.35
CA GLN A 54 13.15 -18.33 -15.53
C GLN A 54 14.16 -17.53 -16.34
N VAL A 55 14.31 -17.89 -17.63
CA VAL A 55 15.16 -17.19 -18.58
C VAL A 55 14.64 -15.78 -18.87
N LYS A 56 13.33 -15.63 -19.13
CA LYS A 56 12.69 -14.31 -19.28
C LYS A 56 12.87 -13.43 -18.05
N PHE A 57 12.66 -14.00 -16.85
CA PHE A 57 12.85 -13.28 -15.60
C PHE A 57 14.28 -12.74 -15.47
N PHE A 58 15.28 -13.56 -15.81
CA PHE A 58 16.67 -13.13 -15.80
C PHE A 58 16.96 -12.04 -16.84
N GLY A 59 16.36 -12.12 -18.02
CA GLY A 59 16.41 -11.06 -19.04
C GLY A 59 15.89 -9.73 -18.51
N ALA A 60 14.68 -9.72 -17.92
CA ALA A 60 14.09 -8.53 -17.30
C ALA A 60 14.93 -7.98 -16.14
N LEU A 61 15.50 -8.86 -15.29
CA LEU A 61 16.41 -8.48 -14.22
C LEU A 61 17.68 -7.81 -14.75
N THR A 62 18.24 -8.35 -15.81
CA THR A 62 19.43 -7.80 -16.44
C THR A 62 19.17 -6.39 -16.96
N ILE A 63 18.02 -6.15 -17.60
CA ILE A 63 17.62 -4.80 -18.03
C ILE A 63 17.54 -3.83 -16.84
N VAL A 64 16.93 -4.22 -15.71
CA VAL A 64 16.87 -3.39 -14.50
C VAL A 64 18.27 -2.99 -14.01
N ILE A 65 19.19 -3.96 -13.95
CA ILE A 65 20.57 -3.73 -13.50
C ILE A 65 21.28 -2.77 -14.47
N LYS A 66 21.12 -2.99 -15.78
CA LYS A 66 21.72 -2.15 -16.82
C LYS A 66 21.17 -0.72 -16.81
N LEU A 67 19.87 -0.54 -16.63
CA LEU A 67 19.25 0.78 -16.48
C LEU A 67 19.78 1.52 -15.26
N ASN A 68 19.97 0.85 -14.12
CA ASN A 68 20.48 1.49 -12.91
C ASN A 68 21.96 1.89 -13.00
N ASN A 69 22.77 1.12 -13.72
CA ASN A 69 24.22 1.31 -13.73
C ASN A 69 24.73 2.06 -14.97
N GLU A 70 24.04 1.95 -16.10
CA GLU A 70 24.54 2.36 -17.43
C GLU A 70 23.49 3.07 -18.28
N SER A 71 22.43 3.64 -17.70
CA SER A 71 21.40 4.39 -18.43
C SER A 71 21.96 5.54 -19.27
N SER A 72 23.02 6.20 -18.81
CA SER A 72 23.69 7.30 -19.52
C SER A 72 24.39 6.87 -20.82
N SER A 73 24.58 5.56 -21.04
CA SER A 73 25.15 5.03 -22.28
C SER A 73 24.13 4.89 -23.42
N LEU A 74 22.83 4.97 -23.13
CA LEU A 74 21.77 4.83 -24.12
C LEU A 74 21.44 6.16 -24.79
N SER A 75 21.32 6.14 -26.12
CA SER A 75 20.74 7.27 -26.86
C SER A 75 19.23 7.38 -26.59
N PRO A 76 18.61 8.56 -26.79
CA PRO A 76 17.16 8.72 -26.70
C PRO A 76 16.38 7.78 -27.63
N GLU A 77 16.94 7.49 -28.81
CA GLU A 77 16.37 6.55 -29.78
C GLU A 77 16.42 5.11 -29.24
N ASP A 78 17.58 4.65 -28.76
CA ASP A 78 17.73 3.32 -28.18
C ASP A 78 16.87 3.13 -26.92
N ALA A 79 16.73 4.18 -26.11
CA ALA A 79 15.85 4.18 -24.95
C ALA A 79 14.37 4.07 -25.36
N SER A 80 13.97 4.73 -26.44
CA SER A 80 12.60 4.64 -26.98
C SER A 80 12.30 3.24 -27.52
N GLU A 81 13.25 2.62 -28.22
CA GLU A 81 13.13 1.23 -28.66
C GLU A 81 13.06 0.26 -27.48
N LEU A 82 13.87 0.49 -26.44
CA LEU A 82 13.84 -0.32 -25.21
C LEU A 82 12.48 -0.23 -24.52
N LEU A 83 11.88 0.96 -24.43
CA LEU A 83 10.53 1.14 -23.88
C LEU A 83 9.50 0.34 -24.67
N LEU A 84 9.54 0.43 -26.01
CA LEU A 84 8.62 -0.31 -26.89
C LEU A 84 8.76 -1.83 -26.68
N LEU A 85 10.01 -2.32 -26.60
CA LEU A 85 10.33 -3.72 -26.33
C LEU A 85 9.80 -4.17 -24.97
N LEU A 86 10.04 -3.39 -23.90
CA LEU A 86 9.56 -3.70 -22.55
C LEU A 86 8.04 -3.76 -22.47
N ILE A 87 7.34 -2.79 -23.08
CA ILE A 87 5.87 -2.78 -23.14
C ILE A 87 5.36 -3.99 -23.93
N ASN A 88 5.94 -4.29 -25.09
CA ASN A 88 5.51 -5.43 -25.88
C ASN A 88 5.62 -6.75 -25.10
N HIS A 89 6.78 -7.01 -24.49
CA HIS A 89 6.96 -8.21 -23.67
C HIS A 89 6.07 -8.22 -22.43
N TYR A 90 5.78 -7.06 -21.84
CA TYR A 90 4.85 -6.95 -20.73
C TYR A 90 3.43 -7.37 -21.16
N LEU A 91 2.94 -6.84 -22.28
CA LEU A 91 1.65 -7.22 -22.86
C LEU A 91 1.58 -8.71 -23.21
N ASP A 92 2.62 -9.27 -23.85
CA ASP A 92 2.66 -10.69 -24.23
C ASP A 92 2.68 -11.61 -23.00
N THR A 93 3.40 -11.23 -21.95
CA THR A 93 3.43 -11.97 -20.67
C THR A 93 2.05 -11.96 -20.01
N LEU A 94 1.36 -10.81 -20.00
CA LEU A 94 0.01 -10.71 -19.45
C LEU A 94 -1.01 -11.55 -20.25
N ARG A 95 -0.92 -11.58 -21.58
CA ARG A 95 -1.82 -12.41 -22.43
C ARG A 95 -1.61 -13.90 -22.23
N SER A 96 -0.35 -14.32 -22.16
CA SER A 96 -0.01 -15.73 -22.00
C SER A 96 -0.41 -16.29 -20.63
N ARG A 97 -0.72 -15.43 -19.64
CA ARG A 97 -0.98 -15.78 -18.24
C ARG A 97 0.09 -16.72 -17.66
N SER A 98 1.30 -16.66 -18.23
CA SER A 98 2.44 -17.51 -17.88
C SER A 98 3.22 -16.81 -16.77
N SER A 99 3.21 -17.40 -15.58
CA SER A 99 3.86 -16.92 -14.34
C SER A 99 3.76 -15.41 -14.01
N PRO A 100 3.06 -15.01 -12.94
CA PRO A 100 2.97 -13.59 -12.54
C PRO A 100 4.33 -12.97 -12.18
N LEU A 101 5.36 -13.78 -11.92
CA LEU A 101 6.70 -13.32 -11.55
C LEU A 101 7.40 -12.55 -12.68
N VAL A 102 7.28 -13.01 -13.92
CA VAL A 102 7.91 -12.33 -15.07
C VAL A 102 7.23 -11.00 -15.33
N ALA A 103 5.89 -10.97 -15.30
CA ALA A 103 5.12 -9.74 -15.44
C ALA A 103 5.49 -8.72 -14.35
N ARG A 104 5.58 -9.15 -13.08
CA ARG A 104 6.02 -8.27 -11.99
C ARG A 104 7.45 -7.76 -12.17
N LYS A 105 8.35 -8.59 -12.70
CA LYS A 105 9.73 -8.14 -12.95
C LYS A 105 9.83 -7.15 -14.11
N LEU A 106 9.04 -7.34 -15.17
CA LEU A 106 8.91 -6.37 -16.27
C LEU A 106 8.27 -5.06 -15.79
N ALA A 107 7.30 -5.12 -14.86
CA ALA A 107 6.74 -3.91 -14.24
C ALA A 107 7.81 -3.12 -13.46
N SER A 108 8.68 -3.82 -12.72
CA SER A 108 9.86 -3.22 -12.09
C SER A 108 10.84 -2.63 -13.12
N ALA A 109 11.06 -3.29 -14.26
CA ALA A 109 11.89 -2.76 -15.34
C ALA A 109 11.32 -1.48 -15.97
N LEU A 110 10.01 -1.42 -16.20
CA LEU A 110 9.32 -0.21 -16.67
C LEU A 110 9.43 0.93 -15.64
N ALA A 111 9.28 0.64 -14.35
CA ALA A 111 9.47 1.63 -13.30
C ALA A 111 10.92 2.17 -13.29
N THR A 112 11.92 1.30 -13.34
CA THR A 112 13.33 1.71 -13.44
C THR A 112 13.61 2.51 -14.71
N PHE A 113 12.96 2.16 -15.83
CA PHE A 113 13.05 2.93 -17.07
C PHE A 113 12.51 4.35 -16.85
N PHE A 114 11.33 4.50 -16.23
CA PHE A 114 10.76 5.81 -15.90
C PHE A 114 11.72 6.66 -15.06
N ILE A 115 12.35 6.10 -14.02
CA ILE A 115 13.30 6.85 -13.18
C ILE A 115 14.45 7.45 -14.01
N ASN A 116 14.99 6.70 -14.96
CA ASN A 116 16.14 7.12 -15.76
C ASN A 116 15.73 7.99 -16.97
N PHE A 117 14.53 7.81 -17.51
CA PHE A 117 14.07 8.42 -18.76
C PHE A 117 12.71 9.12 -18.63
N HIS A 118 12.41 9.71 -17.48
CA HIS A 118 11.12 10.36 -17.19
C HIS A 118 10.75 11.46 -18.20
N GLN A 119 11.72 12.12 -18.85
CA GLN A 119 11.46 13.12 -19.90
C GLN A 119 10.92 12.49 -21.19
N LEU A 120 11.37 11.28 -21.54
CA LEU A 120 10.87 10.54 -22.71
C LEU A 120 9.51 9.90 -22.44
N TRP A 121 9.22 9.62 -21.17
CA TRP A 121 8.00 8.95 -20.73
C TRP A 121 7.25 9.77 -19.68
N SER A 122 7.02 11.05 -19.98
CA SER A 122 6.40 11.98 -19.03
C SER A 122 4.99 11.57 -18.66
N ARG A 123 4.13 11.21 -19.63
CA ARG A 123 2.74 10.77 -19.42
C ARG A 123 2.61 9.24 -19.34
N PHE A 124 3.44 8.61 -18.51
CA PHE A 124 3.59 7.16 -18.49
C PHE A 124 2.29 6.40 -18.14
N ILE A 125 1.44 6.94 -17.25
CA ILE A 125 0.20 6.24 -16.86
C ILE A 125 -0.78 6.19 -18.03
N ARG A 126 -1.01 7.33 -18.68
CA ARG A 126 -1.86 7.41 -19.87
C ARG A 126 -1.34 6.51 -20.99
N HIS A 127 -0.03 6.53 -21.23
CA HIS A 127 0.62 5.67 -22.22
C HIS A 127 0.43 4.18 -21.94
N LEU A 128 0.69 3.77 -20.70
CA LEU A 128 0.57 2.39 -20.27
C LEU A 128 -0.87 1.90 -20.37
N ILE A 129 -1.84 2.69 -19.91
CA ILE A 129 -3.27 2.39 -20.01
C ILE A 129 -3.68 2.21 -21.47
N PHE A 130 -3.25 3.11 -22.36
CA PHE A 130 -3.54 2.99 -23.78
C PHE A 130 -2.99 1.67 -24.36
N CYS A 131 -1.73 1.33 -24.08
CA CYS A 131 -1.10 0.09 -24.56
C CYS A 131 -1.81 -1.17 -24.01
N LEU A 132 -2.26 -1.13 -22.76
CA LEU A 132 -2.98 -2.24 -22.13
C LEU A 132 -4.36 -2.45 -22.77
N VAL A 133 -5.11 -1.37 -23.00
CA VAL A 133 -6.46 -1.41 -23.60
C VAL A 133 -6.40 -1.78 -25.08
N SER A 134 -5.47 -1.20 -25.85
CA SER A 134 -5.30 -1.51 -27.28
C SER A 134 -4.70 -2.89 -27.51
N GLY A 135 -3.96 -3.41 -26.53
CA GLY A 135 -3.14 -4.60 -26.71
C GLY A 135 -2.04 -4.39 -27.74
N GLN A 136 -1.52 -3.18 -27.90
CA GLN A 136 -0.41 -2.89 -28.82
C GLN A 136 0.59 -1.97 -28.15
N SER A 137 1.88 -2.28 -28.31
CA SER A 137 2.96 -1.37 -27.90
C SER A 137 3.09 -0.23 -28.90
N CYS A 138 3.15 1.01 -28.42
CA CYS A 138 3.40 2.19 -29.25
C CYS A 138 4.42 3.12 -28.57
N LEU A 139 4.96 4.08 -29.32
CA LEU A 139 5.78 5.14 -28.74
C LEU A 139 4.92 6.16 -27.98
N PRO A 140 5.46 6.84 -26.94
CA PRO A 140 4.72 7.84 -26.16
C PRO A 140 4.16 9.00 -27.00
N ASN A 141 4.84 9.36 -28.09
CA ASN A 141 4.43 10.47 -28.97
C ASN A 141 3.14 10.19 -29.76
N ALA A 142 2.69 8.93 -29.82
CA ALA A 142 1.45 8.57 -30.51
C ALA A 142 0.18 8.95 -29.73
N LEU A 143 0.30 9.54 -28.53
CA LEU A 143 -0.83 9.80 -27.64
C LEU A 143 -1.67 11.03 -27.99
N ASP A 144 -1.21 11.91 -28.87
CA ASP A 144 -1.89 13.18 -29.16
C ASP A 144 -3.27 12.97 -29.83
N GLU A 145 -3.47 11.85 -30.52
CA GLU A 145 -4.72 11.50 -31.22
C GLU A 145 -5.61 10.53 -30.41
N VAL A 146 -5.22 10.18 -29.20
CA VAL A 146 -5.86 9.14 -28.38
C VAL A 146 -6.95 9.74 -27.47
N PRO A 147 -8.05 9.03 -27.20
CA PRO A 147 -9.05 9.44 -26.20
C PRO A 147 -8.42 9.81 -24.84
N ASP A 148 -9.16 10.59 -24.04
CA ASP A 148 -8.74 10.96 -22.70
C ASP A 148 -8.58 9.74 -21.79
N THR A 149 -7.79 9.90 -20.72
CA THR A 149 -7.44 8.79 -19.83
C THR A 149 -8.67 8.17 -19.16
N VAL A 150 -9.70 8.96 -18.82
CA VAL A 150 -10.93 8.46 -18.17
C VAL A 150 -11.69 7.53 -19.12
N SER A 151 -11.89 7.96 -20.37
CA SER A 151 -12.51 7.13 -21.42
C SER A 151 -11.73 5.84 -21.73
N LEU A 152 -10.41 5.83 -21.54
CA LEU A 152 -9.61 4.62 -21.65
C LEU A 152 -9.84 3.70 -20.43
N MET A 153 -9.83 4.25 -19.22
CA MET A 153 -10.05 3.49 -17.98
C MET A 153 -11.41 2.79 -17.93
N GLU A 154 -12.46 3.40 -18.46
CA GLU A 154 -13.79 2.80 -18.56
C GLU A 154 -13.80 1.49 -19.36
N ARG A 155 -12.90 1.37 -20.33
CA ARG A 155 -12.75 0.18 -21.20
C ARG A 155 -11.77 -0.86 -20.67
N MET A 156 -11.09 -0.58 -19.54
CA MET A 156 -10.12 -1.51 -18.97
C MET A 156 -10.79 -2.70 -18.30
N GLU A 157 -10.25 -3.88 -18.55
CA GLU A 157 -10.54 -5.08 -17.77
C GLU A 157 -9.83 -5.03 -16.41
N PRO A 158 -10.36 -5.70 -15.36
CA PRO A 158 -9.73 -5.70 -14.03
C PRO A 158 -8.27 -6.16 -14.03
N SER A 159 -7.90 -7.14 -14.86
CA SER A 159 -6.51 -7.61 -14.98
C SER A 159 -5.59 -6.58 -15.64
N GLN A 160 -6.11 -5.74 -16.53
CA GLN A 160 -5.34 -4.64 -17.12
C GLN A 160 -5.14 -3.52 -16.08
N ALA A 161 -6.16 -3.21 -15.28
CA ALA A 161 -6.03 -2.25 -14.19
C ALA A 161 -4.98 -2.71 -13.17
N GLN A 162 -5.02 -4.00 -12.79
CA GLN A 162 -4.02 -4.61 -11.92
C GLN A 162 -2.60 -4.52 -12.49
N ALA A 163 -2.43 -4.80 -13.79
CA ALA A 163 -1.14 -4.66 -14.46
C ALA A 163 -0.62 -3.21 -14.40
N ALA A 164 -1.47 -2.22 -14.69
CA ALA A 164 -1.10 -0.81 -14.58
C ALA A 164 -0.68 -0.44 -13.14
N LEU A 165 -1.38 -0.95 -12.13
CA LEU A 165 -1.05 -0.75 -10.72
C LEU A 165 0.31 -1.34 -10.34
N TRP A 166 0.70 -2.49 -10.90
CA TRP A 166 2.03 -3.06 -10.63
C TRP A 166 3.15 -2.13 -11.07
N VAL A 167 3.05 -1.52 -12.25
CA VAL A 167 4.04 -0.55 -12.73
C VAL A 167 4.04 0.69 -11.85
N LEU A 168 2.85 1.25 -11.57
CA LEU A 168 2.69 2.46 -10.77
C LEU A 168 3.24 2.29 -9.33
N THR A 169 2.96 1.16 -8.69
CA THR A 169 3.48 0.82 -7.35
C THR A 169 5.00 0.82 -7.35
N ASN A 170 5.63 0.16 -8.32
CA ASN A 170 7.08 0.13 -8.44
C ASN A 170 7.66 1.53 -8.71
N VAL A 171 6.98 2.37 -9.49
CA VAL A 171 7.41 3.77 -9.70
C VAL A 171 7.43 4.51 -8.37
N PHE A 172 6.36 4.44 -7.57
CA PHE A 172 6.33 5.12 -6.27
C PHE A 172 7.38 4.57 -5.30
N ASP A 173 7.61 3.26 -5.26
CA ASP A 173 8.65 2.64 -4.44
C ASP A 173 10.06 3.12 -4.82
N GLU A 174 10.35 3.24 -6.12
CA GLU A 174 11.63 3.74 -6.61
C GLU A 174 11.80 5.23 -6.35
N VAL A 175 10.80 6.06 -6.64
CA VAL A 175 10.87 7.51 -6.36
C VAL A 175 11.00 7.76 -4.86
N ALA A 176 10.35 6.97 -4.01
CA ALA A 176 10.51 7.06 -2.56
C ALA A 176 11.94 6.76 -2.09
N LYS A 177 12.80 6.12 -2.88
CA LYS A 177 14.21 5.90 -2.53
C LYS A 177 15.08 7.12 -2.88
N ILE A 178 14.63 7.96 -3.81
CA ILE A 178 15.38 9.10 -4.36
C ILE A 178 15.24 10.34 -3.46
N ASN A 179 16.30 11.13 -3.37
CA ASN A 179 16.23 12.47 -2.76
C ASN A 179 15.77 13.49 -3.80
N LEU A 180 14.48 13.84 -3.75
CA LEU A 180 13.87 14.80 -4.67
C LEU A 180 14.27 16.26 -4.45
N ASN A 181 14.91 16.59 -3.32
CA ASN A 181 15.41 17.95 -3.08
C ASN A 181 16.66 18.26 -3.93
N SER A 182 17.23 17.27 -4.62
CA SER A 182 18.31 17.48 -5.58
C SER A 182 17.77 18.09 -6.88
N VAL A 183 18.45 19.11 -7.40
CA VAL A 183 18.11 19.80 -8.66
C VAL A 183 17.99 18.82 -9.84
N GLN A 184 18.79 17.75 -9.83
CA GLN A 184 18.80 16.72 -10.86
C GLN A 184 17.50 15.90 -10.91
N ASN A 185 16.76 15.80 -9.79
CA ASN A 185 15.57 14.95 -9.65
C ASN A 185 14.25 15.75 -9.67
N ILE A 186 14.31 17.07 -9.82
CA ILE A 186 13.12 17.93 -9.90
C ILE A 186 12.23 17.53 -11.08
N GLY A 187 12.82 17.10 -12.19
CA GLY A 187 12.08 16.64 -13.36
C GLY A 187 11.25 15.37 -13.10
N ILE A 188 11.76 14.44 -12.28
CA ILE A 188 11.01 13.25 -11.86
C ILE A 188 9.79 13.67 -11.05
N TYR A 189 9.98 14.56 -10.07
CA TYR A 189 8.88 15.09 -9.26
C TYR A 189 7.81 15.78 -10.11
N GLY A 190 8.21 16.62 -11.07
CA GLY A 190 7.28 17.26 -12.00
C GLY A 190 6.48 16.25 -12.84
N SER A 191 7.15 15.19 -13.32
CA SER A 191 6.51 14.13 -14.10
C SER A 191 5.50 13.35 -13.24
N ILE A 192 5.81 13.05 -11.98
CA ILE A 192 4.88 12.41 -11.04
C ILE A 192 3.64 13.30 -10.79
N LEU A 193 3.84 14.61 -10.60
CA LEU A 193 2.72 15.54 -10.44
C LEU A 193 1.81 15.59 -11.68
N GLU A 194 2.37 15.55 -12.90
CA GLU A 194 1.58 15.51 -14.14
C GLU A 194 0.69 14.26 -14.22
N ASN A 195 1.13 13.13 -13.67
CA ASN A 195 0.38 11.86 -13.67
C ASN A 195 -0.50 11.68 -12.42
N SER A 196 -0.49 12.61 -11.46
CA SER A 196 -1.16 12.43 -10.16
C SER A 196 -2.67 12.19 -10.31
N SER A 197 -3.36 12.94 -11.18
CA SER A 197 -4.79 12.76 -11.46
C SER A 197 -5.09 11.37 -12.01
N ASP A 198 -4.29 10.92 -12.99
CA ASP A 198 -4.47 9.60 -13.62
C ASP A 198 -4.17 8.47 -12.63
N ALA A 199 -3.17 8.62 -11.77
CA ALA A 199 -2.85 7.65 -10.72
C ALA A 199 -3.99 7.51 -9.68
N VAL A 200 -4.57 8.63 -9.24
CA VAL A 200 -5.72 8.62 -8.32
C VAL A 200 -6.95 8.00 -8.99
N ALA A 201 -7.22 8.34 -10.25
CA ALA A 201 -8.34 7.77 -11.00
C ALA A 201 -8.20 6.25 -11.16
N LEU A 202 -7.00 5.76 -11.48
CA LEU A 202 -6.72 4.33 -11.61
C LEU A 202 -6.93 3.58 -10.29
N MET A 203 -6.40 4.10 -9.18
CA MET A 203 -6.57 3.47 -7.85
C MET A 203 -8.03 3.52 -7.40
N SER A 204 -8.71 4.66 -7.57
CA SER A 204 -10.13 4.83 -7.20
C SER A 204 -11.01 3.84 -7.94
N ARG A 205 -10.81 3.70 -9.26
CA ARG A 205 -11.49 2.70 -10.08
C ARG A 205 -11.21 1.29 -9.57
N SER A 206 -9.95 0.98 -9.26
CA SER A 206 -9.54 -0.37 -8.84
C SER A 206 -9.99 -0.73 -7.42
N MET A 207 -10.37 0.25 -6.59
CA MET A 207 -10.99 0.06 -5.27
C MET A 207 -12.52 0.02 -5.33
N SER A 208 -13.15 0.34 -6.46
CA SER A 208 -14.61 0.33 -6.61
C SER A 208 -15.12 -1.12 -6.72
N PRO A 209 -16.00 -1.58 -5.80
CA PRO A 209 -16.49 -2.96 -5.77
C PRO A 209 -17.19 -3.41 -7.05
N GLN A 210 -17.75 -2.48 -7.83
CA GLN A 210 -18.52 -2.79 -9.04
C GLN A 210 -17.64 -3.13 -10.25
N THR A 211 -16.35 -2.77 -10.20
CA THR A 211 -15.52 -2.69 -11.41
C THR A 211 -14.19 -3.41 -11.31
N THR A 212 -13.95 -4.15 -10.22
CA THR A 212 -12.64 -4.69 -9.85
C THR A 212 -12.72 -6.13 -9.32
N THR A 213 -11.56 -6.78 -9.23
CA THR A 213 -11.36 -8.05 -8.53
C THR A 213 -10.75 -7.76 -7.15
N GLU A 214 -10.85 -8.71 -6.22
CA GLU A 214 -10.26 -8.57 -4.88
C GLU A 214 -8.75 -8.35 -4.97
N GLU A 215 -8.05 -9.05 -5.86
CA GLU A 215 -6.61 -8.91 -6.06
C GLU A 215 -6.23 -7.53 -6.63
N ALA A 216 -7.03 -6.99 -7.56
CA ALA A 216 -6.81 -5.66 -8.10
C ALA A 216 -7.11 -4.56 -7.06
N HIS A 217 -8.10 -4.77 -6.18
CA HIS A 217 -8.37 -3.89 -5.05
C HIS A 217 -7.19 -3.91 -4.07
N GLU A 218 -6.71 -5.10 -3.70
CA GLU A 218 -5.57 -5.25 -2.80
C GLU A 218 -4.32 -4.55 -3.34
N ASP A 219 -4.02 -4.72 -4.64
CA ASP A 219 -2.91 -4.04 -5.31
C ASP A 219 -3.10 -2.53 -5.41
N ALA A 220 -4.35 -2.03 -5.48
CA ALA A 220 -4.63 -0.59 -5.42
C ALA A 220 -4.31 -0.02 -4.04
N ILE A 221 -4.59 -0.76 -2.95
CA ILE A 221 -4.25 -0.35 -1.58
C ILE A 221 -2.73 -0.35 -1.39
N ARG A 222 -2.02 -1.36 -1.91
CA ARG A 222 -0.55 -1.38 -1.91
C ARG A 222 0.03 -0.20 -2.69
N CYS A 223 -0.52 0.10 -3.87
CA CYS A 223 -0.10 1.25 -4.66
C CYS A 223 -0.28 2.56 -3.89
N LEU A 224 -1.40 2.71 -3.18
CA LEU A 224 -1.65 3.86 -2.32
C LEU A 224 -0.66 3.92 -1.15
N GLN A 225 -0.30 2.79 -0.56
CA GLN A 225 0.72 2.70 0.49
C GLN A 225 2.08 3.21 0.00
N SER A 226 2.52 2.78 -1.19
CA SER A 226 3.74 3.28 -1.82
C SER A 226 3.68 4.78 -2.11
N TRP A 227 2.54 5.30 -2.58
CA TRP A 227 2.35 6.75 -2.76
C TRP A 227 2.44 7.49 -1.41
N VAL A 228 1.72 7.04 -0.39
CA VAL A 228 1.72 7.66 0.94
C VAL A 228 3.14 7.76 1.48
N TRP A 229 3.90 6.66 1.41
CA TRP A 229 5.29 6.62 1.84
C TRP A 229 6.15 7.64 1.08
N PHE A 230 5.98 7.69 -0.23
CA PHE A 230 6.62 8.68 -1.09
C PHE A 230 6.27 10.13 -0.70
N ALA A 231 4.98 10.43 -0.49
CA ALA A 231 4.49 11.77 -0.15
C ALA A 231 5.02 12.23 1.22
N GLN A 232 5.06 11.34 2.21
CA GLN A 232 5.59 11.64 3.54
C GLN A 232 7.08 12.00 3.50
N LYS A 233 7.86 11.35 2.63
CA LYS A 233 9.31 11.61 2.49
C LYS A 233 9.64 12.90 1.75
N SER A 234 8.75 13.35 0.86
CA SER A 234 9.01 14.42 -0.12
C SER A 234 8.79 15.86 0.39
N SER A 235 8.90 16.07 1.71
CA SER A 235 8.62 17.31 2.47
C SER A 235 7.16 17.48 2.89
N SER A 236 6.94 17.56 4.20
CA SER A 236 5.62 17.74 4.84
C SER A 236 4.91 19.05 4.53
N LYS A 237 5.58 20.00 3.84
CA LYS A 237 5.01 21.29 3.46
C LYS A 237 4.34 21.28 2.10
N ASP A 238 4.60 20.29 1.26
CA ASP A 238 4.05 20.21 -0.09
C ASP A 238 2.76 19.39 -0.10
N THR A 239 1.62 20.07 -0.17
CA THR A 239 0.31 19.40 -0.12
C THR A 239 -0.10 18.78 -1.44
N ARG A 240 0.62 19.07 -2.54
CA ARG A 240 0.27 18.58 -3.89
C ARG A 240 0.30 17.06 -4.02
N LEU A 241 1.09 16.38 -3.19
CA LEU A 241 1.13 14.92 -3.15
C LEU A 241 0.13 14.29 -2.17
N SER A 242 -0.33 15.04 -1.16
CA SER A 242 -1.17 14.52 -0.08
C SER A 242 -2.65 14.86 -0.25
N GLU A 243 -2.99 15.98 -0.91
CA GLU A 243 -4.38 16.34 -1.22
C GLU A 243 -5.09 15.31 -2.13
N PRO A 244 -4.47 14.80 -3.22
CA PRO A 244 -5.16 13.93 -4.16
C PRO A 244 -5.56 12.55 -3.58
N ILE A 245 -4.86 12.08 -2.54
CA ILE A 245 -5.05 10.74 -1.97
C ILE A 245 -6.18 10.66 -0.93
N GLY A 246 -6.71 11.79 -0.44
CA GLY A 246 -7.73 11.83 0.62
C GLY A 246 -8.98 10.96 0.35
N PRO A 247 -9.59 11.03 -0.85
CA PRO A 247 -10.72 10.16 -1.21
C PRO A 247 -10.37 8.66 -1.16
N LEU A 248 -9.14 8.28 -1.52
CA LEU A 248 -8.70 6.89 -1.52
C LEU A 248 -8.59 6.34 -0.10
N ILE A 249 -8.12 7.15 0.85
CA ILE A 249 -8.09 6.77 2.29
C ILE A 249 -9.51 6.43 2.79
N THR A 250 -10.53 7.17 2.34
CA THR A 250 -11.93 6.87 2.70
C THR A 250 -12.38 5.51 2.14
N ALA A 251 -11.96 5.17 0.92
CA ALA A 251 -12.22 3.85 0.34
C ALA A 251 -11.55 2.74 1.18
N VAL A 252 -10.29 2.93 1.58
CA VAL A 252 -9.56 1.96 2.44
C VAL A 252 -10.23 1.76 3.80
N ILE A 253 -10.73 2.83 4.42
CA ILE A 253 -11.50 2.73 5.67
C ILE A 253 -12.74 1.84 5.49
N THR A 254 -13.40 1.95 4.34
CA THR A 254 -14.56 1.09 4.02
C THR A 254 -14.14 -0.37 3.83
N SER A 255 -12.97 -0.60 3.22
CA SER A 255 -12.38 -1.93 2.99
C SER A 255 -11.95 -2.64 4.28
N LEU A 256 -11.81 -1.94 5.42
CA LEU A 256 -11.59 -2.57 6.74
C LEU A 256 -12.73 -3.50 7.18
N THR A 257 -13.88 -3.44 6.51
CA THR A 257 -15.03 -4.31 6.78
C THR A 257 -15.04 -5.60 5.95
N VAL A 258 -14.11 -5.72 5.00
CA VAL A 258 -13.97 -6.88 4.10
C VAL A 258 -12.79 -7.73 4.61
N ASP A 259 -13.05 -8.99 4.93
CA ASP A 259 -12.08 -9.86 5.60
C ASP A 259 -10.80 -10.07 4.75
N GLU A 260 -10.96 -10.18 3.44
CA GLU A 260 -9.87 -10.38 2.47
C GLU A 260 -8.98 -9.14 2.34
N LEU A 261 -9.56 -7.95 2.46
CA LEU A 261 -8.85 -6.67 2.33
C LEU A 261 -8.40 -6.10 3.68
N TYR A 262 -8.82 -6.72 4.79
CA TYR A 262 -8.55 -6.24 6.14
C TYR A 262 -7.05 -6.08 6.40
N SER A 263 -6.25 -7.09 6.05
CA SER A 263 -4.80 -7.08 6.34
C SER A 263 -4.09 -5.89 5.69
N VAL A 264 -4.29 -5.70 4.37
CA VAL A 264 -3.61 -4.63 3.62
C VAL A 264 -4.16 -3.25 4.01
N SER A 265 -5.45 -3.16 4.31
CA SER A 265 -6.10 -1.93 4.72
C SER A 265 -5.61 -1.48 6.10
N VAL A 266 -5.50 -2.41 7.06
CA VAL A 266 -4.97 -2.11 8.40
C VAL A 266 -3.51 -1.68 8.33
N GLU A 267 -2.68 -2.36 7.54
CA GLU A 267 -1.26 -2.00 7.40
C GLU A 267 -1.08 -0.55 6.91
N LEU A 268 -1.84 -0.16 5.88
CA LEU A 268 -1.84 1.21 5.41
C LEU A 268 -2.31 2.19 6.50
N MET A 269 -3.40 1.86 7.20
CA MET A 269 -3.90 2.74 8.27
C MET A 269 -2.88 2.88 9.41
N GLU A 270 -2.25 1.79 9.83
CA GLU A 270 -1.23 1.80 10.89
C GLU A 270 -0.03 2.68 10.52
N SER A 271 0.46 2.59 9.28
CA SER A 271 1.57 3.42 8.80
C SER A 271 1.28 4.93 8.79
N ASN A 272 0.00 5.31 8.76
CA ASN A 272 -0.44 6.71 8.74
C ASN A 272 -0.81 7.27 10.12
N LEU A 273 -0.92 6.43 11.15
CA LEU A 273 -1.33 6.89 12.47
C LEU A 273 -0.18 7.67 13.14
N PRO A 274 -0.45 8.85 13.71
CA PRO A 274 0.55 9.57 14.48
C PRO A 274 0.89 8.77 15.75
N LYS A 275 2.12 8.97 16.24
CA LYS A 275 2.53 8.42 17.53
C LYS A 275 1.59 8.94 18.62
N THR A 276 1.10 8.04 19.46
CA THR A 276 0.13 8.36 20.52
C THR A 276 0.70 9.42 21.46
N ASN A 277 0.04 10.58 21.50
CA ASN A 277 0.33 11.59 22.51
C ASN A 277 -0.45 11.25 23.79
N MET A 278 0.27 10.83 24.84
CA MET A 278 -0.31 10.40 26.11
C MET A 278 -0.76 11.58 26.99
N THR A 279 -1.69 12.39 26.47
CA THR A 279 -2.32 13.48 27.21
C THR A 279 -3.17 12.94 28.38
N PRO A 280 -3.39 13.72 29.45
CA PRO A 280 -4.30 13.34 30.52
C PRO A 280 -5.71 13.00 30.01
N GLU A 281 -6.17 13.70 28.98
CA GLU A 281 -7.46 13.49 28.30
C GLU A 281 -7.49 12.11 27.66
N PHE A 282 -6.50 11.80 26.82
CA PHE A 282 -6.41 10.52 26.13
C PHE A 282 -6.29 9.34 27.11
N LYS A 283 -5.54 9.50 28.20
CA LYS A 283 -5.47 8.47 29.26
C LYS A 283 -6.84 8.16 29.86
N ARG A 284 -7.67 9.18 30.09
CA ARG A 284 -9.04 8.99 30.60
C ARG A 284 -9.90 8.28 29.56
N GLU A 285 -9.84 8.71 28.30
CA GLU A 285 -10.61 8.08 27.22
C GLU A 285 -10.21 6.62 26.98
N TRP A 286 -8.91 6.32 26.97
CA TRP A 286 -8.40 4.96 26.86
C TRP A 286 -8.90 4.08 28.01
N GLN A 287 -8.95 4.63 29.22
CA GLN A 287 -9.49 3.90 30.37
C GLN A 287 -10.99 3.61 30.20
N VAL A 288 -11.77 4.56 29.67
CA VAL A 288 -13.19 4.34 29.33
C VAL A 288 -13.33 3.22 28.30
N LEU A 289 -12.54 3.24 27.23
CA LEU A 289 -12.53 2.18 26.20
C LEU A 289 -12.18 0.80 26.78
N ARG A 290 -11.20 0.73 27.69
CA ARG A 290 -10.86 -0.52 28.40
C ARG A 290 -12.00 -1.03 29.27
N MET A 291 -12.82 -0.13 29.80
CA MET A 291 -14.00 -0.47 30.60
C MET A 291 -15.23 -0.80 29.75
N ARG A 292 -15.17 -0.79 28.41
CA ARG A 292 -16.35 -0.98 27.53
C ARG A 292 -17.18 -2.23 27.80
N GLY A 293 -16.57 -3.35 28.22
CA GLY A 293 -17.32 -4.56 28.59
C GLY A 293 -18.17 -4.41 29.86
N ILE A 294 -17.85 -3.42 30.71
CA ILE A 294 -18.68 -3.04 31.87
C ILE A 294 -19.75 -2.04 31.47
N LEU A 295 -19.43 -1.13 30.55
CA LEU A 295 -20.32 -0.08 30.06
C LEU A 295 -21.48 -0.67 29.24
N ASP A 296 -21.18 -1.63 28.37
CA ASP A 296 -22.14 -2.34 27.53
C ASP A 296 -22.04 -3.85 27.78
N PRO A 297 -22.62 -4.34 28.89
CA PRO A 297 -22.53 -5.75 29.26
C PRO A 297 -23.34 -6.68 28.34
N LYS A 298 -24.20 -6.13 27.46
CA LYS A 298 -25.00 -6.92 26.52
C LYS A 298 -24.15 -7.44 25.36
N HIS A 299 -23.11 -6.71 24.97
CA HIS A 299 -22.21 -7.10 23.90
C HIS A 299 -20.88 -7.59 24.47
N GLN A 300 -20.51 -8.84 24.18
CA GLN A 300 -19.20 -9.36 24.54
C GLN A 300 -18.12 -8.68 23.69
N LYS A 301 -17.45 -7.68 24.27
CA LYS A 301 -16.31 -7.02 23.64
C LYS A 301 -15.01 -7.69 24.11
N LYS A 302 -14.07 -7.92 23.19
CA LYS A 302 -12.71 -8.35 23.53
C LYS A 302 -12.07 -7.36 24.50
N ASN A 303 -11.38 -7.88 25.52
CA ASN A 303 -10.63 -7.06 26.47
C ASN A 303 -9.48 -6.35 25.75
N LEU A 304 -9.36 -5.04 25.98
CA LEU A 304 -8.24 -4.25 25.45
C LEU A 304 -7.02 -4.37 26.36
N ARG A 305 -5.82 -4.24 25.77
CA ARG A 305 -4.54 -4.20 26.49
C ARG A 305 -4.50 -3.08 27.52
N ALA A 306 -3.65 -3.24 28.54
CA ALA A 306 -3.51 -2.25 29.61
C ALA A 306 -2.80 -0.96 29.13
N SER A 307 -1.71 -1.13 28.39
CA SER A 307 -1.01 -0.02 27.75
C SER A 307 -1.84 0.57 26.61
N ALA A 308 -1.75 1.88 26.43
CA ALA A 308 -2.26 2.52 25.24
C ALA A 308 -1.51 2.01 23.99
N PRO A 309 -2.12 2.06 22.80
CA PRO A 309 -1.43 1.82 21.56
C PRO A 309 -0.25 2.75 21.33
N GLU A 310 0.78 2.27 20.64
CA GLU A 310 1.94 3.09 20.27
C GLU A 310 1.56 4.20 19.29
N TYR A 311 0.63 3.90 18.37
CA TYR A 311 0.07 4.83 17.40
C TYR A 311 -1.45 4.91 17.58
N SER A 312 -2.00 6.12 17.60
CA SER A 312 -3.44 6.33 17.74
C SER A 312 -3.86 7.73 17.30
N GLN A 313 -5.09 7.84 16.82
CA GLN A 313 -5.75 9.10 16.49
C GLN A 313 -7.19 9.05 16.98
N VAL A 314 -7.68 10.18 17.49
CA VAL A 314 -9.08 10.38 17.86
C VAL A 314 -9.68 11.33 16.83
N GLY A 315 -10.82 10.95 16.25
CA GLY A 315 -11.55 11.75 15.27
C GLY A 315 -13.00 11.99 15.71
N GLU A 316 -13.63 13.01 15.13
CA GLU A 316 -15.06 13.30 15.32
C GLU A 316 -15.87 12.70 14.17
N ILE A 317 -16.96 12.01 14.49
CA ILE A 317 -17.87 11.49 13.47
C ILE A 317 -18.73 12.67 12.96
N ILE A 318 -18.52 13.05 11.70
CA ILE A 318 -19.32 14.09 11.04
C ILE A 318 -20.44 13.44 10.24
N ALA A 319 -21.68 13.79 10.56
CA ALA A 319 -22.87 13.32 9.85
C ALA A 319 -22.82 13.70 8.36
N GLY A 320 -23.10 12.74 7.48
CA GLY A 320 -23.08 12.94 6.03
C GLY A 320 -24.17 13.91 5.54
N PRO A 321 -23.96 14.62 4.40
CA PRO A 321 -24.97 15.53 3.83
C PRO A 321 -26.30 14.84 3.51
N THR A 322 -26.26 13.55 3.20
CA THR A 322 -27.38 12.70 2.80
C THR A 322 -28.10 12.00 3.95
N GLU A 323 -27.60 12.09 5.19
CA GLU A 323 -28.26 11.49 6.35
C GLU A 323 -29.56 12.24 6.70
N PHE A 324 -30.65 11.51 6.87
CA PHE A 324 -31.93 12.07 7.32
C PHE A 324 -31.77 12.81 8.66
N PHE A 325 -32.42 13.96 8.79
CA PHE A 325 -32.30 14.82 9.99
C PHE A 325 -32.62 14.10 11.30
N SER A 326 -33.45 13.06 11.28
CA SER A 326 -33.80 12.23 12.44
C SER A 326 -32.70 11.28 12.90
N ALA A 327 -31.74 10.95 12.05
CA ALA A 327 -30.58 10.11 12.39
C ALA A 327 -29.41 10.93 12.95
N ARG A 328 -29.47 12.26 12.87
CA ARG A 328 -28.39 13.16 13.30
C ARG A 328 -28.51 13.49 14.79
N LEU A 329 -27.39 13.37 15.52
CA LEU A 329 -27.30 13.86 16.89
C LEU A 329 -27.48 15.40 16.93
N THR A 330 -28.32 15.86 17.86
CA THR A 330 -28.50 17.29 18.14
C THR A 330 -27.27 17.90 18.81
N ARG A 331 -27.12 19.23 18.76
CA ARG A 331 -26.02 19.94 19.46
C ARG A 331 -25.95 19.63 20.96
N LYS A 332 -27.08 19.28 21.59
CA LYS A 332 -27.11 18.93 23.02
C LYS A 332 -26.61 17.52 23.31
N GLU A 333 -26.80 16.62 22.36
CA GLU A 333 -26.37 15.22 22.44
C GLU A 333 -24.90 15.05 22.10
N ARG A 334 -24.38 15.84 21.14
CA ARG A 334 -22.95 15.85 20.81
C ARG A 334 -22.11 16.29 22.02
N LYS A 335 -21.02 15.57 22.27
CA LYS A 335 -20.03 15.87 23.30
C LYS A 335 -18.63 15.90 22.70
N ASN A 336 -17.72 16.56 23.42
CA ASN A 336 -16.36 16.75 22.94
C ASN A 336 -15.46 15.55 23.27
N THR A 337 -15.89 14.67 24.18
CA THR A 337 -15.11 13.51 24.62
C THR A 337 -15.98 12.27 24.78
N LEU A 338 -15.37 11.09 24.59
CA LEU A 338 -16.03 9.80 24.79
C LEU A 338 -16.52 9.63 26.23
N LEU A 339 -15.77 10.14 27.20
CA LEU A 339 -16.15 10.08 28.62
C LEU A 339 -17.45 10.85 28.87
N GLU A 340 -17.60 12.05 28.32
CA GLU A 340 -18.81 12.85 28.47
C GLU A 340 -20.03 12.20 27.80
N GLU A 341 -19.83 11.62 26.61
CA GLU A 341 -20.88 10.91 25.89
C GLU A 341 -21.35 9.68 26.68
N VAL A 342 -20.42 8.86 27.14
CA VAL A 342 -20.70 7.69 27.96
C VAL A 342 -21.37 8.10 29.28
N THR A 343 -20.83 9.06 30.02
CA THR A 343 -21.38 9.45 31.34
C THR A 343 -22.78 10.05 31.29
N ARG A 344 -23.20 10.60 30.15
CA ARG A 344 -24.57 11.09 29.94
C ARG A 344 -25.59 9.95 29.89
N ASP A 345 -25.27 8.88 29.18
CA ASP A 345 -26.19 7.77 28.92
C ASP A 345 -26.11 6.66 29.99
N LEU A 346 -25.07 6.69 30.82
CA LEU A 346 -24.91 5.74 31.90
C LEU A 346 -25.81 6.05 33.09
N ASP A 347 -26.55 5.03 33.51
CA ASP A 347 -27.24 5.02 34.80
C ASP A 347 -26.21 4.94 35.94
N SER A 348 -25.96 6.08 36.59
CA SER A 348 -24.97 6.26 37.67
C SER A 348 -25.14 5.26 38.83
N HIS A 349 -26.34 4.71 39.02
CA HIS A 349 -26.63 3.70 40.03
C HIS A 349 -25.90 2.37 39.79
N LYS A 350 -25.74 1.93 38.54
CA LYS A 350 -25.06 0.66 38.23
C LYS A 350 -23.57 0.68 38.58
N PHE A 351 -22.92 1.82 38.44
CA PHE A 351 -21.49 1.98 38.77
C PHE A 351 -21.27 2.09 40.26
N THR A 352 -22.13 2.83 40.96
CA THR A 352 -22.05 2.94 42.42
C THR A 352 -22.27 1.59 43.08
N ASP A 353 -23.22 0.79 42.61
CA ASP A 353 -23.46 -0.58 43.12
C ASP A 353 -22.28 -1.52 42.83
N LYS A 354 -21.72 -1.50 41.62
CA LYS A 354 -20.58 -2.35 41.25
C LYS A 354 -19.31 -1.93 41.98
N TYR A 355 -19.07 -0.63 42.14
CA TYR A 355 -17.97 -0.10 42.94
C TYR A 355 -18.11 -0.48 44.41
N ALA A 356 -19.31 -0.34 44.99
CA ALA A 356 -19.62 -0.78 46.34
C ALA A 356 -19.42 -2.30 46.50
N GLY A 357 -19.80 -3.10 45.50
CA GLY A 357 -19.55 -4.54 45.47
C GLY A 357 -18.06 -4.89 45.47
N ILE A 358 -17.27 -4.26 44.60
CA ILE A 358 -15.80 -4.46 44.53
C ILE A 358 -15.14 -4.01 45.83
N GLN A 359 -15.55 -2.87 46.41
CA GLN A 359 -15.03 -2.42 47.70
C GLN A 359 -15.38 -3.40 48.81
N LYS A 360 -16.63 -3.88 48.90
CA LYS A 360 -17.05 -4.92 49.85
C LYS A 360 -16.21 -6.18 49.70
N GLN A 361 -15.94 -6.63 48.48
CA GLN A 361 -15.11 -7.81 48.22
C GLN A 361 -13.65 -7.57 48.63
N LYS A 362 -13.06 -6.41 48.32
CA LYS A 362 -11.69 -6.03 48.72
C LYS A 362 -11.51 -5.75 50.22
N THR A 363 -12.59 -5.41 50.93
CA THR A 363 -12.59 -5.24 52.40
C THR A 363 -13.00 -6.50 53.14
N SER A 364 -13.71 -7.43 52.51
CA SER A 364 -14.01 -8.75 53.07
C SER A 364 -12.71 -9.48 53.42
N GLY A 365 -12.63 -9.99 54.64
CA GLY A 365 -11.43 -10.64 55.19
C GLY A 365 -10.41 -9.73 55.88
N LYS A 366 -10.53 -8.40 55.80
CA LYS A 366 -9.65 -7.47 56.55
C LYS A 366 -10.13 -7.29 58.00
N LYS A 367 -9.24 -6.89 58.91
CA LYS A 367 -9.51 -6.70 60.35
C LYS A 367 -10.76 -5.85 60.66
N ALA A 368 -11.03 -4.84 59.83
CA ALA A 368 -12.22 -4.00 59.96
C ALA A 368 -13.53 -4.74 59.64
N PHE A 369 -13.54 -5.60 58.62
CA PHE A 369 -14.70 -6.44 58.29
C PHE A 369 -15.00 -7.44 59.42
N TYR A 370 -13.96 -8.09 59.95
CA TYR A 370 -14.11 -8.99 61.11
C TYR A 370 -14.69 -8.27 62.34
N LYS A 371 -14.19 -7.07 62.67
CA LYS A 371 -14.74 -6.25 63.76
C LYS A 371 -16.21 -5.89 63.55
N ASN A 372 -16.62 -5.53 62.33
CA ASN A 372 -18.01 -5.22 62.02
C ASN A 372 -18.93 -6.43 62.12
N VAL A 373 -18.50 -7.61 61.66
CA VAL A 373 -19.27 -8.87 61.80
C VAL A 373 -19.45 -9.23 63.28
N VAL A 374 -18.39 -9.10 64.09
CA VAL A 374 -18.47 -9.36 65.54
C VAL A 374 -19.40 -8.37 66.23
N ALA A 375 -19.35 -7.09 65.88
CA ALA A 375 -20.24 -6.07 66.43
C ALA A 375 -21.72 -6.30 66.07
N GLN A 376 -22.00 -6.73 64.84
CA GLN A 376 -23.37 -7.11 64.44
C GLN A 376 -23.89 -8.34 65.18
N ARG A 377 -23.04 -9.34 65.45
CA ARG A 377 -23.43 -10.52 66.25
C ARG A 377 -23.73 -10.15 67.70
N ARG A 378 -22.98 -9.22 68.30
CA ARG A 378 -23.20 -8.73 69.67
C ARG A 378 -24.46 -7.87 69.84
N LYS A 379 -25.01 -7.31 68.76
CA LYS A 379 -26.27 -6.54 68.79
C LYS A 379 -27.52 -7.42 68.65
N ARG A 380 -27.34 -8.69 68.28
CA ARG A 380 -28.43 -9.62 67.94
C ARG A 380 -28.69 -10.64 69.05
N ASN A 381 -27.81 -10.70 70.05
CA ASN A 381 -28.04 -11.23 71.38
C ASN A 381 -28.29 -10.06 72.33
#